data_AF-N4WB88-F1
#
_entry.id   AF-N4WB88-F1
#
_cell.length_a   1.000
_cell.length_b   1.000
_cell.length_c   1.000
_cell.angle_alpha   90.00
_cell.angle_beta   90.00
_cell.angle_gamma   90.00
#
_symmetry.space_group_name_H-M   'P 1'
#
loop_
_entity.id
_entity.type
_entity.pdbx_description
1 polymer ?
#
loop_
_entity_poly.entity_id
_entity_poly.type
_entity_poly.pdbx_seq_one_letter_code
_entity_poly.pdbx_strand_id
1 'polypeptide(L)' 'MDWSNYIHMLSNITNVPVNQLKTDTHFRNDLGIDSLHMVNIIMQLAEQTNGSFDHFVQAESLDTVGHVYQILQKEEQ' A
#
# COMPACT_ATOMS: atom_id res chain seq x y z
N MET A 1 12.53 1.61 -3.39
CA MET A 1 11.80 0.41 -3.91
C MET A 1 11.12 0.74 -5.24
N ASP A 2 11.28 -0.07 -6.29
CA ASP A 2 10.61 0.17 -7.58
C ASP A 2 9.12 -0.17 -7.58
N TRP A 3 8.33 0.50 -8.43
CA TRP A 3 6.88 0.30 -8.57
C TRP A 3 6.49 -1.15 -8.85
N SER A 4 7.25 -1.85 -9.71
CA SER A 4 7.00 -3.26 -10.03
C SER A 4 7.10 -4.14 -8.79
N ASN A 5 8.14 -3.96 -7.98
CA ASN A 5 8.32 -4.75 -6.76
C ASN A 5 7.22 -4.44 -5.74
N TYR A 6 6.82 -3.17 -5.65
CA TYR A 6 5.72 -2.74 -4.78
C TYR A 6 4.39 -3.40 -5.15
N ILE A 7 3.96 -3.37 -6.42
CA ILE A 7 2.68 -3.98 -6.82
C ILE A 7 2.69 -5.50 -6.66
N HIS A 8 3.83 -6.16 -6.89
CA HIS A 8 3.96 -7.61 -6.66
C HIS A 8 3.86 -7.96 -5.18
N MET A 9 4.51 -7.19 -4.30
CA MET A 9 4.39 -7.32 -2.86
C MET A 9 2.94 -7.10 -2.40
N LEU A 10 2.33 -6.01 -2.82
CA LEU A 10 0.97 -5.65 -2.45
C LEU A 10 -0.05 -6.68 -2.97
N SER A 11 0.17 -7.25 -4.15
CA SER A 11 -0.63 -8.34 -4.70
C SER A 11 -0.60 -9.57 -3.82
N ASN A 12 0.57 -9.94 -3.27
CA ASN A 12 0.69 -11.05 -2.34
C ASN A 12 -0.03 -10.78 -1.01
N ILE A 13 0.04 -9.55 -0.49
CA ILE A 13 -0.58 -9.15 0.79
C ILE A 13 -2.11 -9.07 0.65
N THR A 14 -2.60 -8.50 -0.44
CA THR A 14 -4.04 -8.25 -0.66
C THR A 14 -4.74 -9.41 -1.38
N ASN A 15 -3.98 -10.36 -1.92
CA ASN A 15 -4.46 -11.41 -2.81
C ASN A 15 -5.20 -10.86 -4.05
N VAL A 16 -4.87 -9.63 -4.46
CA VAL A 16 -5.41 -8.97 -5.66
C VAL A 16 -4.41 -9.11 -6.81
N PRO A 17 -4.84 -9.41 -8.04
CA PRO A 17 -3.94 -9.48 -9.19
C PRO A 17 -3.18 -8.16 -9.45
N VAL A 18 -1.88 -8.25 -9.75
CA VAL A 18 -1.03 -7.07 -10.07
C VAL A 18 -1.57 -6.19 -11.21
N ASN A 19 -2.34 -6.76 -12.14
CA ASN A 19 -2.95 -6.01 -13.25
C ASN A 19 -4.11 -5.09 -12.82
N GLN A 20 -4.66 -5.30 -11.63
CA GLN A 20 -5.69 -4.45 -11.02
C GLN A 20 -5.07 -3.37 -10.12
N LEU A 21 -3.78 -3.49 -9.76
CA LEU A 21 -3.08 -2.55 -8.89
C LEU A 21 -2.47 -1.42 -9.72
N LYS A 22 -3.27 -0.40 -10.00
CA LYS A 22 -2.82 0.83 -10.68
C LYS A 22 -2.68 1.97 -9.69
N THR A 23 -1.95 3.00 -10.06
CA THR A 23 -1.72 4.19 -9.22
C THR A 23 -3.00 4.87 -8.74
N ASP A 24 -4.05 4.85 -9.55
CA ASP A 24 -5.36 5.43 -9.29
C ASP A 24 -6.36 4.47 -8.62
N THR A 25 -6.00 3.19 -8.51
CA THR A 25 -6.87 2.17 -7.89
C THR A 25 -7.07 2.47 -6.42
N HIS A 26 -8.33 2.60 -6.03
CA HIS A 26 -8.75 2.86 -4.67
C HIS A 26 -8.98 1.56 -3.91
N PHE A 27 -8.31 1.38 -2.77
CA PHE A 27 -8.42 0.17 -1.97
C PHE A 27 -9.86 -0.13 -1.56
N ARG A 28 -10.61 0.89 -1.11
CA ARG A 28 -11.98 0.71 -0.66
C ARG A 28 -12.98 0.63 -1.81
N ASN A 29 -12.91 1.58 -2.75
CA ASN A 29 -13.94 1.73 -3.77
C ASN A 29 -13.78 0.75 -4.93
N ASP A 30 -12.54 0.43 -5.33
CA ASP A 30 -12.28 -0.46 -6.46
C ASP A 30 -11.99 -1.89 -6.01
N LEU A 31 -11.20 -2.06 -4.94
CA LEU A 31 -10.79 -3.39 -4.47
C LEU A 31 -11.68 -3.94 -3.34
N GLY A 32 -12.63 -3.14 -2.82
CA GLY A 32 -13.53 -3.57 -1.75
C GLY A 32 -12.83 -3.83 -0.41
N ILE A 33 -11.63 -3.30 -0.21
CA ILE A 33 -10.85 -3.47 1.02
C ILE A 33 -11.41 -2.53 2.09
N ASP A 34 -11.88 -3.11 3.19
CA ASP A 34 -12.40 -2.36 4.33
C ASP A 34 -11.27 -1.73 5.19
N SER A 35 -11.65 -0.91 6.17
CA SER A 35 -10.70 -0.24 7.05
C SER A 35 -9.89 -1.19 7.93
N LEU A 36 -10.43 -2.35 8.30
CA LEU A 36 -9.73 -3.32 9.16
C LEU A 36 -8.66 -4.07 8.35
N HIS A 37 -9.01 -4.50 7.14
CA HIS A 37 -8.08 -5.09 6.18
C HIS A 37 -6.99 -4.10 5.80
N MET A 38 -7.32 -2.82 5.62
CA MET A 38 -6.31 -1.78 5.39
C MET A 38 -5.27 -1.73 6.50
N VAL A 39 -5.67 -1.77 7.77
CA VAL A 39 -4.71 -1.79 8.90
C VAL A 39 -3.78 -3.00 8.79
N ASN A 40 -4.32 -4.19 8.49
CA ASN A 40 -3.52 -5.39 8.32
C ASN A 40 -2.54 -5.31 7.14
N ILE A 41 -2.97 -4.71 6.01
CA ILE A 41 -2.13 -4.49 4.83
C ILE A 41 -0.97 -3.55 5.19
N ILE A 42 -1.26 -2.43 5.84
CA ILE A 42 -0.25 -1.44 6.23
C ILE A 42 0.76 -2.04 7.22
N MET A 43 0.31 -2.85 8.17
CA MET A 43 1.18 -3.55 9.12
C MET A 43 2.14 -4.51 8.38
N GLN A 44 1.62 -5.32 7.47
CA GLN A 44 2.45 -6.23 6.66
C GLN A 44 3.39 -5.48 5.72
N LEU A 45 2.96 -4.35 5.14
CA LEU A 45 3.82 -3.51 4.33
C LEU A 45 4.99 -2.97 5.15
N ALA A 46 4.74 -2.39 6.33
CA ALA A 46 5.78 -1.87 7.21
C ALA A 46 6.79 -2.96 7.61
N GLU A 47 6.32 -4.17 7.92
CA GLU A 47 7.18 -5.33 8.21
C GLU A 47 8.06 -5.72 7.02
N GLN A 48 7.51 -5.77 5.80
CA GLN A 48 8.23 -6.20 4.61
C GLN A 48 9.17 -5.14 4.04
N THR A 49 8.85 -3.85 4.20
CA THR A 49 9.70 -2.76 3.73
C THR A 49 10.71 -2.30 4.77
N ASN A 50 10.72 -2.91 5.97
CA ASN A 50 11.43 -2.37 7.14
C ASN A 50 11.06 -0.88 7.42
N GLY A 51 9.89 -0.45 6.92
CA GLY A 51 9.42 0.93 6.99
C GLY A 51 8.77 1.24 8.34
N SER A 52 8.58 2.52 8.65
CA SER A 52 7.95 2.91 9.90
C SER A 52 6.43 2.91 9.74
N PHE A 53 5.73 2.06 10.50
CA PHE A 53 4.26 2.06 10.55
C PHE A 53 3.69 3.45 10.86
N ASP A 54 4.40 4.24 11.66
CA ASP A 54 4.01 5.60 12.06
C ASP A 54 3.83 6.54 10.88
N HIS A 55 4.56 6.35 9.78
CA HIS A 55 4.46 7.22 8.61
C HIS A 55 3.17 6.99 7.82
N PHE A 56 2.67 5.75 7.80
CA PHE A 56 1.37 5.47 7.21
C PHE A 56 0.24 6.03 8.07
N VAL A 57 0.36 5.95 9.39
CA VAL A 57 -0.64 6.52 10.31
C VAL A 57 -0.70 8.04 10.21
N GLN A 58 0.43 8.70 9.98
CA GLN A 58 0.51 10.15 9.81
C GLN A 58 0.15 10.63 8.40
N ALA A 59 -0.01 9.72 7.44
CA ALA A 59 -0.31 10.08 6.07
C ALA A 59 -1.70 10.72 5.94
N GLU A 60 -1.78 11.78 5.14
CA GLU A 60 -3.06 12.47 4.88
C GLU A 60 -4.07 11.61 4.13
N SER A 61 -3.60 10.70 3.27
CA SER A 61 -4.47 9.75 2.57
C SER A 61 -3.77 8.44 2.24
N LEU A 62 -4.50 7.34 2.41
CA LEU A 62 -4.11 5.97 2.07
C LEU A 62 -5.11 5.32 1.12
N ASP A 63 -5.87 6.15 0.41
CA ASP A 63 -7.04 5.73 -0.35
C ASP A 63 -6.68 4.91 -1.57
N THR A 64 -5.57 5.27 -2.24
CA THR A 64 -5.12 4.64 -3.48
C THR A 64 -3.78 3.94 -3.34
N VAL A 65 -3.57 2.94 -4.19
CA VAL A 65 -2.31 2.20 -4.31
C VAL A 65 -1.14 3.16 -4.60
N GLY A 66 -1.36 4.19 -5.41
CA GLY A 66 -0.35 5.21 -5.70
C GLY A 66 0.05 6.04 -4.49
N HIS A 67 -0.91 6.45 -3.64
CA HIS A 67 -0.60 7.24 -2.44
C HIS A 67 0.26 6.45 -1.44
N VAL A 68 -0.07 5.18 -1.23
CA VAL A 68 0.73 4.30 -0.35
C VAL A 68 2.14 4.14 -0.89
N TYR A 69 2.31 3.96 -2.21
CA TYR A 69 3.63 3.90 -2.82
C TYR A 69 4.44 5.19 -2.63
N GLN A 70 3.80 6.36 -2.78
CA GLN A 70 4.47 7.65 -2.58
C GLN A 70 4.99 7.84 -1.15
N ILE A 71 4.27 7.34 -0.15
CA ILE A 71 4.71 7.38 1.25
C ILE A 71 5.98 6.54 1.42
N LEU A 72 5.99 5.32 0.88
CA LEU A 72 7.17 4.45 0.89
C LEU A 72 8.40 5.08 0.21
N GLN A 73 8.20 5.81 -0.91
CA GLN A 73 9.31 6.51 -1.57
C GLN A 73 9.88 7.67 -0.75
N LYS A 74 9.05 8.32 0.07
CA LYS A 74 9.51 9.42 0.94
C LYS A 74 10.37 8.95 2.11
N GLU A 75 10.30 7.68 2.50
CA GLU A 75 11.17 7.11 3.53
C GLU A 75 12.62 6.87 3.07
N GLU A 76 12.87 6.78 1.76
CA GLU A 76 14.21 6.52 1.21
C GLU A 76 15.06 7.80 1.01
N GLN A 77 14.59 8.97 1.48
CA GLN A 77 15.30 10.27 1.36
C GLN A 77 15.80 10.82 2.70
#